data_AF-A0A6G0WZK5-F1
#
_entry.id   AF-A0A6G0WZK5-F1
#
_cell.length_a   1.000
_cell.length_b   1.000
_cell.length_c   1.000
_cell.angle_alpha   90.00
_cell.angle_beta   90.00
_cell.angle_gamma   90.00
#
_symmetry.space_group_name_H-M   'P 1'
#
loop_
_entity.id
_entity.type
_entity.pdbx_description
1 polymer ?
#
loop_
_entity_poly.entity_id
_entity_poly.type
_entity_poly.pdbx_seq_one_letter_code
_entity_poly.pdbx_strand_id
1 'polypeptide(L)'
;MNPYFFELGKAILPHLVNDGDVQEIEDILRVAFGGERYKMILDQSMNSHDEDTTEFTRKLTEFEKQLFQAGMNDANDFLRWRERKNEVISSAKVVQIKKRKRIET
;
A
#
# COMPACT_ATOMS: atom_id res chain seq x y z
N MET A 1 14.35 -8.25 -0.48
CA MET A 1 13.55 -8.62 0.72
C MET A 1 12.36 -9.43 0.22
N ASN A 2 11.96 -10.50 0.91
CA ASN A 2 10.81 -11.31 0.46
C ASN A 2 9.55 -10.41 0.42
N PRO A 3 8.78 -10.40 -0.69
CA PRO A 3 7.55 -9.60 -0.80
C PRO A 3 6.54 -9.86 0.32
N TYR A 4 6.57 -11.03 0.94
CA TYR A 4 5.63 -11.48 1.97
C TYR A 4 6.24 -11.57 3.37
N PHE A 5 7.30 -10.79 3.67
CA PHE A 5 8.01 -10.84 4.95
C PHE A 5 7.08 -10.74 6.18
N PHE A 6 6.18 -9.77 6.20
CA PHE A 6 5.27 -9.55 7.33
C PHE A 6 4.14 -10.60 7.42
N GLU A 7 3.62 -11.05 6.29
CA GLU A 7 2.56 -12.07 6.26
C GLU A 7 3.10 -13.43 6.70
N LEU A 8 4.30 -13.77 6.25
CA LEU A 8 5.00 -14.98 6.66
C LEU A 8 5.31 -14.95 8.16
N GLY A 9 5.84 -13.84 8.67
CA GLY A 9 6.11 -13.69 10.11
C GLY A 9 4.86 -13.91 10.95
N LYS A 10 3.73 -13.29 10.56
CA LYS A 10 2.44 -13.49 11.23
C LYS A 10 1.90 -14.91 11.12
N ALA A 11 2.13 -15.59 10.01
CA ALA A 11 1.70 -16.97 9.80
C ALA A 11 2.51 -17.97 10.63
N ILE A 12 3.77 -17.65 10.98
CA ILE A 12 4.65 -18.53 11.76
C ILE A 12 4.38 -18.42 13.26
N LEU A 13 3.98 -17.23 13.76
CA LEU A 13 3.72 -16.99 15.20
C LEU A 13 2.85 -18.05 15.89
N PRO A 14 1.72 -18.51 15.32
CA PRO A 14 0.85 -19.51 15.95
C PRO A 14 1.43 -20.93 16.03
N HIS A 15 2.51 -21.19 15.30
CA HIS A 15 3.14 -22.51 15.22
C HIS A 15 4.37 -22.65 16.11
N LEU A 16 4.79 -21.56 16.75
CA LEU A 16 5.90 -21.56 17.70
C LEU A 16 5.40 -22.03 19.08
N VAL A 17 6.12 -22.99 19.65
CA VAL A 17 5.82 -23.57 20.98
C VAL A 17 6.59 -22.84 22.09
N ASN A 18 7.62 -22.08 21.73
CA ASN A 18 8.49 -21.37 22.66
C ASN A 18 8.11 -19.88 22.71
N ASP A 19 7.64 -19.43 23.88
CA ASP A 19 7.21 -18.05 24.10
C ASP A 19 8.36 -17.02 23.92
N GLY A 20 9.62 -17.44 24.12
CA GLY A 20 10.78 -16.59 23.88
C GLY A 20 10.97 -16.22 22.41
N ASP A 21 10.89 -17.23 21.53
CA ASP A 21 11.05 -17.03 20.08
C ASP A 21 9.87 -16.24 19.49
N VAL A 22 8.67 -16.40 20.06
CA VAL A 22 7.48 -15.61 19.71
C VAL A 22 7.72 -14.13 19.98
N GLN A 23 8.18 -13.77 21.18
CA GLN A 23 8.43 -12.36 21.52
C GLN A 23 9.54 -11.74 20.67
N GLU A 24 10.62 -12.48 20.41
CA GLU A 24 11.70 -12.01 19.56
C GLU A 24 11.22 -11.71 18.13
N ILE A 25 10.41 -12.61 17.55
CA ILE A 25 9.87 -12.42 16.19
C ILE A 25 8.87 -11.26 16.16
N GLU A 26 8.02 -11.11 17.18
CA GLU A 26 7.12 -9.96 17.29
C GLU A 26 7.88 -8.64 17.35
N ASP A 27 8.94 -8.56 18.16
CA ASP A 27 9.78 -7.36 18.26
C ASP A 27 10.52 -7.08 16.95
N ILE A 28 11.06 -8.11 16.28
CA ILE A 28 11.68 -7.96 14.96
C ILE A 28 10.68 -7.42 13.94
N LEU A 29 9.45 -7.97 13.88
CA LEU A 29 8.41 -7.50 12.96
C LEU A 29 8.02 -6.05 13.28
N ARG A 30 7.93 -5.70 14.57
CA ARG A 30 7.58 -4.36 15.03
C ARG A 30 8.65 -3.33 14.69
N VAL A 31 9.93 -3.66 14.92
CA VAL A 31 11.07 -2.79 14.61
C VAL A 31 11.29 -2.68 13.10
N ALA A 32 11.10 -3.78 12.35
CA ALA A 32 11.27 -3.80 10.90
C ALA A 32 10.25 -2.90 10.17
N PHE A 33 9.04 -2.78 10.70
CA PHE A 33 8.02 -1.87 10.18
C PHE A 33 8.08 -0.47 10.83
N GLY A 34 8.43 -0.41 12.11
CA GLY A 34 8.45 0.80 12.91
C GLY A 34 9.52 1.81 12.51
N GLY A 35 9.31 3.07 12.90
CA GLY A 35 10.29 4.13 12.78
C GLY A 35 10.40 4.72 11.36
N GLU A 36 11.59 4.60 10.77
CA GLU A 36 11.97 5.28 9.52
C GLU A 36 11.20 4.75 8.31
N ARG A 37 10.94 3.44 8.27
CA ARG A 37 10.29 2.79 7.13
C ARG A 37 8.84 3.23 6.96
N TYR A 38 8.07 3.25 8.04
CA TYR A 38 6.72 3.80 8.05
C TYR A 38 6.72 5.28 7.65
N LYS A 39 7.63 6.09 8.22
CA LYS A 39 7.72 7.52 7.89
C LYS A 39 8.03 7.75 6.41
N MET A 40 8.96 7.00 5.83
CA MET A 40 9.30 7.08 4.41
C MET A 40 8.13 6.70 3.50
N ILE A 41 7.41 5.62 3.82
CA ILE A 41 6.22 5.21 3.05
C ILE A 41 5.15 6.29 3.10
N LEU A 42 4.90 6.82 4.29
CA LEU A 42 3.90 7.85 4.52
C LEU A 42 4.24 9.14 3.76
N ASP A 43 5.49 9.61 3.88
CA ASP A 43 5.99 10.81 3.22
C ASP A 43 5.89 10.69 1.69
N GLN A 44 6.35 9.58 1.12
CA GLN A 44 6.25 9.37 -0.33
C GLN A 44 4.84 9.11 -0.84
N SER A 45 3.97 8.48 -0.05
CA SER A 45 2.58 8.31 -0.47
C SER A 45 1.84 9.64 -0.59
N MET A 46 2.22 10.65 0.20
CA MET A 46 1.56 11.95 0.24
C MET A 46 2.25 13.02 -0.63
N ASN A 47 3.57 12.95 -0.82
CA ASN A 47 4.33 14.01 -1.48
C ASN A 47 4.76 13.67 -2.92
N SER A 48 4.80 12.40 -3.34
CA SER A 48 5.31 11.99 -4.66
C SER A 48 4.25 11.96 -5.77
N HIS A 49 3.26 12.87 -5.75
CA HIS A 49 2.12 12.85 -6.69
C HIS A 49 2.56 12.88 -8.19
N ASP A 50 3.67 13.58 -8.49
CA ASP A 50 4.20 13.71 -9.86
C ASP A 50 5.58 13.01 -10.04
N GLU A 51 6.04 12.24 -9.06
CA GLU A 51 7.33 11.54 -9.12
C GLU A 51 7.16 10.06 -9.51
N ASP A 52 8.17 9.51 -10.19
CA ASP A 52 8.22 8.08 -10.51
C ASP A 52 8.49 7.25 -9.25
N THR A 53 7.43 6.70 -8.67
CA THR A 53 7.47 5.86 -7.46
C THR A 53 7.77 4.39 -7.77
N THR A 54 8.04 4.01 -9.03
CA THR A 54 8.26 2.60 -9.41
C THR A 54 9.52 2.00 -8.78
N GLU A 55 10.59 2.77 -8.60
CA GLU A 55 11.79 2.26 -7.92
C GLU A 55 11.59 2.05 -6.42
N PHE A 56 10.77 2.90 -5.80
CA PHE A 56 10.42 2.81 -4.38
C PHE A 56 9.49 1.63 -4.11
N THR A 57 8.41 1.50 -4.90
CA THR A 57 7.42 0.40 -4.78
C THR A 57 7.99 -0.98 -5.06
N ARG A 58 9.06 -1.10 -5.86
CA ARG A 58 9.76 -2.38 -6.08
C ARG A 58 10.48 -2.92 -4.85
N LYS A 59 10.90 -2.04 -3.93
CA LYS A 59 11.61 -2.42 -2.70
C LYS A 59 10.66 -2.76 -1.55
N LEU A 60 9.39 -2.40 -1.69
CA LEU A 60 8.34 -2.58 -0.67
C LEU A 60 7.77 -4.00 -0.68
N THR A 61 7.36 -4.46 0.49
CA THR A 61 6.58 -5.70 0.66
C THR A 61 5.13 -5.51 0.18
N GLU A 62 4.39 -6.59 -0.07
CA GLU A 62 2.98 -6.50 -0.52
C GLU A 62 2.10 -5.74 0.49
N PHE A 63 2.31 -5.96 1.79
CA PHE A 63 1.64 -5.20 2.84
C PHE A 63 1.91 -3.69 2.72
N GLU A 64 3.17 -3.31 2.52
CA GLU A 64 3.55 -1.91 2.41
C GLU A 64 3.08 -1.27 1.11
N LYS A 65 3.01 -2.02 0.01
CA LYS A 65 2.42 -1.55 -1.26
C LYS A 65 0.94 -1.24 -1.09
N GLN A 66 0.20 -2.08 -0.36
CA GLN A 66 -1.22 -1.81 -0.07
C GLN A 66 -1.37 -0.54 0.77
N LEU A 67 -0.53 -0.36 1.79
CA LEU A 67 -0.52 0.85 2.61
C LEU A 67 -0.18 2.11 1.79
N PHE A 68 0.84 2.01 0.93
CA PHE A 68 1.26 3.09 0.04
C PHE A 68 0.13 3.49 -0.93
N GLN A 69 -0.56 2.50 -1.52
CA GLN A 69 -1.70 2.75 -2.42
C GLN A 69 -2.87 3.42 -1.69
N ALA A 70 -3.14 3.05 -0.44
CA ALA A 70 -4.15 3.72 0.37
C ALA A 70 -3.78 5.19 0.62
N GLY A 71 -2.54 5.47 1.04
CA GLY A 71 -2.04 6.83 1.24
C GLY A 71 -2.10 7.69 -0.03
N MET A 72 -1.71 7.12 -1.18
CA MET A 72 -1.85 7.80 -2.47
C MET A 72 -3.30 8.11 -2.83
N ASN A 73 -4.24 7.20 -2.56
CA ASN A 73 -5.65 7.44 -2.85
C ASN A 73 -6.20 8.58 -1.99
N ASP A 74 -5.86 8.60 -0.70
CA ASP A 74 -6.27 9.66 0.22
C ASP A 74 -5.68 11.02 -0.17
N ALA A 75 -4.40 11.07 -0.54
CA ALA A 75 -3.76 12.29 -1.04
C ALA A 75 -4.42 12.78 -2.35
N ASN A 76 -4.72 11.87 -3.28
CA ASN A 76 -5.44 12.20 -4.52
C ASN A 76 -6.84 12.76 -4.25
N ASP A 77 -7.59 12.14 -3.34
CA ASP A 77 -8.94 12.59 -2.99
C ASP A 77 -8.91 13.93 -2.25
N PHE A 78 -7.91 14.17 -1.39
CA PHE A 78 -7.67 15.48 -0.79
C PHE A 78 -7.40 16.56 -1.85
N LEU A 79 -6.58 16.26 -2.86
CA LEU A 79 -6.31 17.19 -3.96
C LEU A 79 -7.57 17.48 -4.80
N ARG A 80 -8.36 16.46 -5.12
CA ARG A 80 -9.64 16.62 -5.84
C ARG A 80 -10.63 17.48 -5.05
N TRP A 81 -10.69 17.26 -3.74
CA TRP A 81 -11.48 18.09 -2.84
C TRP A 81 -10.99 19.54 -2.83
N ARG A 82 -9.67 19.76 -2.69
CA ARG A 82 -9.05 21.09 -2.72
C ARG A 82 -9.32 21.85 -4.01
N GLU A 83 -9.31 21.15 -5.15
CA GLU A 83 -9.57 21.72 -6.48
C GLU A 83 -11.07 21.86 -6.81
N ARG A 84 -11.98 21.52 -5.88
CA ARG A 84 -13.44 21.47 -6.09
C ARG A 84 -13.89 20.57 -7.25
N LYS A 85 -13.03 19.65 -7.69
CA LYS A 85 -13.35 18.64 -8.72
C LYS A 85 -14.21 17.49 -8.18
N ASN A 86 -14.51 17.48 -6.87
CA ASN A 86 -15.40 16.50 -6.24
C ASN A 86 -16.86 16.59 -6.73
N GLU A 87 -17.27 17.69 -7.35
CA GLU A 87 -18.61 17.83 -7.92
C GLU A 87 -18.76 17.10 -9.26
N VAL A 88 -17.65 16.73 -9.91
CA VAL A 88 -17.66 16.01 -11.18
C VAL A 88 -17.84 14.51 -10.91
N ILE A 89 -19.06 14.02 -11.07
CA ILE A 89 -19.38 12.59 -11.00
C ILE A 89 -18.71 11.88 -12.19
N SER A 90 -17.49 11.38 -11.97
CA SER A 90 -16.79 10.56 -12.95
C SER A 90 -17.32 9.13 -12.91
N SER A 91 -17.39 8.47 -14.08
CA SER A 91 -17.81 7.08 -14.17
C SER A 91 -16.84 6.16 -13.43
N ALA A 92 -17.35 5.30 -12.55
CA ALA A 92 -16.54 4.33 -11.82
C ALA A 92 -15.68 3.47 -12.78
N LYS A 93 -14.50 3.03 -12.33
CA LYS A 93 -13.58 2.18 -13.12
C LYS A 93 -14.27 0.96 -13.76
N VAL A 94 -15.28 0.40 -13.08
CA VAL A 94 -16.10 -0.72 -13.58
C VAL A 94 -16.82 -0.39 -14.89
N VAL A 95 -17.23 0.87 -15.10
CA VAL A 95 -17.90 1.34 -16.33
C VAL A 95 -16.90 1.52 -17.48
N GLN A 96 -15.67 1.94 -17.18
CA GLN A 96 -14.64 2.14 -18.20
C GLN A 96 -14.14 0.82 -18.83
N ILE A 97 -14.14 -0.28 -18.06
CA ILE A 97 -13.72 -1.61 -18.54
C ILE A 97 -14.69 -2.16 -19.60
N LYS A 98 -15.99 -1.84 -19.50
CA LYS A 98 -17.02 -2.36 -20.42
C LYS A 98 -17.00 -1.75 -21.83
N LYS A 99 -16.40 -0.56 -22.02
CA LYS A 99 -16.38 0.11 -23.34
C LYS A 99 -15.48 -0.55 -24.38
N ARG A 100 -14.57 -1.46 -23.99
CA ARG A 100 -13.63 -2.11 -24.93
C ARG A 100 -14.14 -3.40 -25.61
N LYS A 101 -15.40 -3.83 -25.37
CA LYS A 101 -15.93 -5.10 -25.92
C LYS A 101 -17.24 -4.98 -26.72
N ARG A 102 -17.43 -3.92 -27.49
CA ARG A 102 -18.39 -3.94 -28.61
C ARG A 102 -17.65 -3.68 -29.91
N ILE A 103 -17.01 -4.74 -30.41
CA ILE A 103 -16.77 -4.87 -31.84
C ILE A 103 -18.00 -5.64 -32.32
N GLU A 104 -18.91 -4.93 -32.98
CA GLU A 104 -20.13 -5.49 -33.57
C GLU A 104 -19.75 -6.51 -34.64
N THR A 105 -20.43 -7.66 -34.61
CA THR A 105 -20.46 -8.65 -35.70
C THR A 105 -21.87 -8.66 -36.27
#